data_AF-A0A7S3NZG4-F1
#
_entry.id   AF-A0A7S3NZG4-F1
#
_cell.length_a   1.000
_cell.length_b   1.000
_cell.length_c   1.000
_cell.angle_alpha   90.00
_cell.angle_beta   90.00
_cell.angle_gamma   90.00
#
_symmetry.space_group_name_H-M   'P 1'
#
loop_
_entity.id
_entity.type
_entity.pdbx_description
1 polymer ?
#
loop_
_entity_poly.entity_id
_entity_poly.type
_entity_poly.pdbx_seq_one_letter_code
_entity_poly.pdbx_strand_id
1 'polypeptide(L)'
;MKKVCDQLSIKEATILDEAEVKHVIPGSIDIKGIKGTDKRKYLLDLVRLTPRDTNYKGKNNTSALVRPELVRIYQKAKDIEYATTMEKQNEEPEIEEEKSEEKKFSEMTEEEKKQAIDDNKKRMEERRQKQIERLQRFEKHMKEAPQFSYNLNLFTNAK
;
A
#
# COMPACT_ATOMS: atom_id res chain seq x y z
N MET A 1 19.24 13.99 -31.34
CA MET A 1 18.46 12.90 -30.73
C MET A 1 18.96 11.53 -31.19
N LYS A 2 19.03 11.25 -32.50
CA LYS A 2 19.54 9.98 -33.07
C LYS A 2 20.83 9.44 -32.41
N LYS A 3 21.92 10.22 -32.41
CA LYS A 3 23.20 9.84 -31.76
C LYS A 3 23.05 9.45 -30.28
N VAL A 4 22.14 10.09 -29.54
CA VAL A 4 21.91 9.82 -28.11
C VAL A 4 21.10 8.53 -27.95
N CYS A 5 20.10 8.31 -28.79
CA CYS A 5 19.33 7.07 -28.81
C CYS A 5 20.21 5.87 -29.15
N ASP A 6 21.12 6.02 -30.11
CA ASP A 6 22.08 4.98 -30.49
C ASP A 6 23.03 4.64 -29.34
N GLN A 7 23.57 5.66 -28.65
CA GLN A 7 24.46 5.48 -27.49
C GLN A 7 23.76 4.86 -26.28
N LEU A 8 22.46 5.11 -26.11
CA LEU A 8 21.65 4.60 -24.99
C LEU A 8 20.85 3.34 -25.35
N SER A 9 21.08 2.74 -26.53
CA SER A 9 20.35 1.56 -27.02
C SER A 9 18.83 1.72 -27.00
N ILE A 10 18.35 2.93 -27.32
CA ILE A 10 16.92 3.25 -27.37
C ILE A 10 16.39 2.90 -28.77
N LYS A 11 15.38 2.03 -28.81
CA LYS A 11 14.74 1.57 -30.05
C LYS A 11 14.06 2.72 -30.81
N GLU A 12 14.17 2.71 -32.14
CA GLU A 12 13.44 3.59 -33.03
C GLU A 12 11.93 3.28 -33.00
N ALA A 13 11.10 4.31 -33.14
CA ALA A 13 9.66 4.19 -33.20
C ALA A 13 9.16 4.61 -34.58
N THR A 14 8.19 3.87 -35.12
CA THR A 14 7.49 4.23 -36.35
C THR A 14 6.16 4.88 -36.01
N ILE A 15 5.93 6.08 -36.54
CA ILE A 15 4.65 6.77 -36.46
C ILE A 15 4.01 6.84 -37.85
N LEU A 16 2.69 6.98 -37.88
CA LEU A 16 1.90 7.19 -39.10
C LEU A 16 1.41 8.63 -39.10
N ASP A 17 1.55 9.31 -40.23
CA ASP A 17 0.96 10.63 -40.45
C ASP A 17 -0.52 10.51 -40.87
N GLU A 18 -1.23 11.63 -40.98
CA GLU A 18 -2.65 11.68 -41.43
C GLU A 18 -2.85 11.05 -42.81
N ALA A 19 -1.82 11.07 -43.65
CA ALA A 19 -1.80 10.43 -44.98
C ALA A 19 -1.32 8.96 -44.97
N GLU A 20 -1.29 8.31 -43.79
CA GLU A 20 -0.81 6.93 -43.56
C GLU A 20 0.66 6.67 -43.96
N VAL A 21 1.45 7.73 -44.12
CA VAL A 21 2.88 7.62 -44.41
C VAL A 21 3.64 7.27 -43.13
N LYS A 22 4.50 6.26 -43.21
CA LYS A 22 5.34 5.81 -42.09
C LYS A 22 6.57 6.69 -41.93
N HIS A 23 6.71 7.33 -40.78
CA HIS A 23 7.92 8.07 -40.40
C HIS A 23 8.65 7.35 -39.25
N VAL A 24 9.97 7.18 -39.39
CA VAL A 24 10.82 6.57 -38.36
C VAL A 24 11.48 7.67 -37.55
N ILE A 25 11.24 7.66 -36.24
CA ILE A 25 11.77 8.63 -35.28
C ILE A 25 12.76 7.92 -34.34
N PRO A 26 13.89 8.56 -34.01
CA PRO A 26 14.81 8.05 -33.00
C PRO A 26 14.19 8.17 -31.60
N GLY A 27 13.74 7.03 -31.04
CA GLY A 27 13.09 6.94 -29.73
C GLY A 27 11.56 7.04 -29.75
N SER A 28 10.93 6.73 -28.61
CA SER A 28 9.47 6.89 -28.44
C SER A 28 9.07 8.36 -28.37
N ILE A 29 7.85 8.69 -28.81
CA ILE A 29 7.27 10.04 -28.72
C ILE A 29 7.17 10.57 -27.28
N ASP A 30 7.15 9.63 -26.32
CA ASP A 30 7.03 9.88 -24.89
C ASP A 30 8.37 10.20 -24.21
N ILE A 31 9.48 10.14 -24.96
CA ILE A 31 10.79 10.49 -24.43
C ILE A 31 10.95 12.01 -24.43
N LYS A 32 11.29 12.58 -23.28
CA LYS A 32 11.54 14.01 -23.10
C LYS A 32 12.97 14.29 -22.66
N GLY A 33 13.58 15.31 -23.26
CA GLY A 33 14.86 15.85 -22.82
C GLY A 33 14.64 16.90 -21.74
N ILE A 34 15.38 16.81 -20.64
CA ILE A 34 15.32 17.75 -19.52
C ILE A 34 16.70 18.36 -19.31
N LYS A 35 16.77 19.66 -19.07
CA LYS A 35 18.00 20.36 -18.68
C LYS A 35 17.88 20.76 -17.21
N GLY A 36 18.77 20.23 -16.38
CA GLY A 36 18.84 20.58 -14.97
C GLY A 36 19.37 21.99 -14.73
N THR A 37 19.08 22.54 -13.56
CA THR A 37 19.65 23.81 -13.07
C THR A 37 21.17 23.75 -12.95
N ASP A 38 21.70 22.55 -12.70
CA ASP A 38 23.12 22.18 -12.70
C ASP A 38 23.75 22.08 -14.10
N LYS A 39 23.02 22.48 -15.16
CA LYS A 39 23.42 22.42 -16.57
C LYS A 39 23.58 20.99 -17.14
N ARG A 40 23.29 19.94 -16.37
CA ARG A 40 23.29 18.55 -16.88
C ARG A 40 22.06 18.30 -17.75
N LYS A 41 22.18 17.37 -18.70
CA LYS A 41 21.12 16.97 -19.63
C LYS A 41 20.66 15.57 -19.28
N TYR A 42 19.37 15.42 -19.05
CA TYR A 42 18.71 14.17 -18.70
C TYR A 42 17.76 13.77 -19.83
N LEU A 43 17.60 12.46 -20.01
CA LEU A 43 16.61 11.90 -20.91
C LEU A 43 15.61 11.12 -20.05
N LEU A 44 14.34 11.49 -20.13
CA LEU A 44 13.26 10.87 -19.39
C LEU A 44 12.40 10.04 -20.36
N ASP A 45 12.33 8.73 -20.16
CA ASP A 45 11.43 7.84 -20.89
C ASP A 45 10.20 7.53 -20.02
N LEU A 46 9.07 8.19 -20.34
CA LEU A 46 7.84 8.07 -19.56
C LEU A 46 7.22 6.67 -19.63
N VAL A 47 7.42 5.94 -20.72
CA VAL A 47 6.82 4.61 -20.93
C VAL A 47 7.52 3.53 -20.12
N ARG A 48 8.79 3.79 -19.75
CA ARG A 48 9.65 2.85 -19.04
C ARG A 48 9.99 3.28 -17.61
N LEU A 49 9.46 4.41 -17.16
CA LEU A 49 9.72 4.94 -15.83
C LEU A 49 9.12 4.04 -14.73
N THR A 50 7.97 3.44 -15.02
CA THR A 50 7.23 2.56 -14.10
C THR A 50 6.98 1.21 -14.78
N PRO A 51 6.93 0.10 -14.01
CA PRO A 51 6.63 -1.21 -14.58
C PRO A 51 5.23 -1.27 -15.17
N ARG A 52 4.99 -2.28 -16.02
CA ARG A 52 3.67 -2.51 -16.64
C ARG A 52 2.69 -3.05 -15.62
N ASP A 53 1.46 -2.54 -15.68
CA ASP A 53 0.35 -3.05 -14.88
C ASP A 53 -0.16 -4.40 -15.44
N THR A 54 -0.81 -5.21 -14.61
CA THR A 54 -1.45 -6.48 -14.99
C THR A 54 -2.51 -6.30 -16.07
N ASN A 55 -3.09 -5.10 -16.16
CA ASN A 55 -4.04 -4.71 -17.21
C ASN A 55 -3.39 -4.49 -18.59
N TYR A 56 -2.07 -4.67 -18.73
CA TYR A 56 -1.37 -4.53 -20.00
C TYR A 56 -1.73 -5.67 -20.97
N LYS A 57 -2.71 -5.41 -21.85
CA LYS A 57 -3.17 -6.37 -22.89
C LYS A 57 -2.35 -6.33 -24.20
N GLY A 58 -1.23 -5.62 -24.24
CA GLY A 58 -0.35 -5.54 -25.43
C GLY A 58 -0.04 -4.12 -25.89
N LYS A 59 0.58 -4.02 -27.07
CA LYS A 59 1.24 -2.79 -27.57
C LYS A 59 0.31 -1.58 -27.73
N ASN A 60 -1.00 -1.77 -27.84
CA ASN A 60 -1.96 -0.67 -27.94
C ASN A 60 -2.30 -0.03 -26.59
N ASN A 61 -1.95 -0.69 -25.47
CA ASN A 61 -2.25 -0.25 -24.11
C ASN A 61 -0.98 0.24 -23.40
N THR A 62 -0.22 1.13 -24.05
CA THR A 62 1.03 1.70 -23.51
C THR A 62 0.84 2.55 -22.26
N SER A 63 -0.38 2.94 -21.92
CA SER A 63 -0.71 3.66 -20.68
C SER A 63 -0.93 2.76 -19.47
N ALA A 64 -0.95 1.44 -19.63
CA ALA A 64 -1.08 0.48 -18.53
C ALA A 64 0.25 0.38 -17.75
N LEU A 65 0.44 1.32 -16.82
CA LEU A 65 1.62 1.46 -15.97
C LEU A 65 1.22 1.31 -14.51
N VAL A 66 2.06 0.64 -13.72
CA VAL A 66 1.88 0.52 -12.28
C VAL A 66 2.10 1.88 -11.65
N ARG A 67 1.04 2.41 -11.05
CA ARG A 67 1.07 3.63 -10.27
C ARG A 67 1.74 3.36 -8.92
N PRO A 68 2.82 4.09 -8.53
CA PRO A 68 3.49 3.88 -7.25
C PRO A 68 2.56 3.95 -6.03
N GLU A 69 1.49 4.74 -6.13
CA GLU A 69 0.47 4.88 -5.10
C GLU A 69 -0.27 3.57 -4.82
N LEU A 70 -0.47 2.72 -5.85
CA LEU A 70 -1.12 1.42 -5.70
C LEU A 70 -0.27 0.45 -4.88
N VAL A 71 1.06 0.49 -5.04
CA VAL A 71 1.98 -0.32 -4.23
C VAL A 71 1.87 0.06 -2.76
N ARG A 72 1.79 1.36 -2.45
CA ARG A 72 1.62 1.85 -1.08
C ARG A 72 0.26 1.46 -0.48
N ILE A 73 -0.81 1.52 -1.27
CA ILE A 73 -2.15 1.11 -0.82
C ILE A 73 -2.17 -0.40 -0.56
N TYR A 74 -1.54 -1.19 -1.43
CA TYR A 74 -1.42 -2.64 -1.27
C TYR A 74 -0.68 -3.01 0.01
N GLN A 75 0.45 -2.37 0.30
CA GLN A 75 1.19 -2.60 1.55
C GLN A 75 0.30 -2.33 2.78
N LYS A 76 -0.40 -1.18 2.80
CA LYS A 76 -1.32 -0.86 3.89
C LYS A 76 -2.44 -1.88 4.05
N ALA A 77 -3.00 -2.38 2.95
CA ALA A 77 -4.03 -3.41 2.99
C ALA A 77 -3.46 -4.71 3.61
N LYS A 78 -2.23 -5.09 3.27
CA LYS A 78 -1.54 -6.23 3.87
C LYS A 78 -1.21 -6.03 5.34
N ASP A 79 -0.82 -4.82 5.74
CA ASP A 79 -0.60 -4.48 7.14
C ASP A 79 -1.89 -4.67 7.96
N ILE A 80 -3.03 -4.23 7.42
CA ILE A 80 -4.36 -4.38 8.05
C ILE A 80 -4.77 -5.87 8.13
N GLU A 81 -4.58 -6.64 7.05
CA GLU A 81 -4.84 -8.09 7.06
C GLU A 81 -4.00 -8.80 8.14
N TYR A 82 -2.73 -8.42 8.28
CA TYR A 82 -1.86 -8.96 9.32
C TYR A 82 -2.34 -8.59 10.73
N ALA A 83 -2.62 -7.30 10.98
CA ALA A 83 -3.08 -6.86 12.30
C ALA A 83 -4.42 -7.49 12.70
N THR A 84 -5.36 -7.62 11.76
CA THR A 84 -6.66 -8.26 12.01
C THR A 84 -6.56 -9.77 12.27
N THR A 85 -5.61 -10.48 11.65
CA THR A 85 -5.37 -11.90 11.95
C THR A 85 -4.74 -12.09 13.32
N MET A 86 -3.82 -11.22 13.72
CA MET A 86 -3.22 -11.22 15.06
C MET A 86 -4.24 -10.86 16.16
N GLU A 87 -5.13 -9.90 15.93
CA GLU A 87 -6.22 -9.62 16.88
C GLU A 87 -7.15 -10.81 17.09
N LYS A 88 -7.55 -11.50 16.01
CA LYS A 88 -8.44 -12.68 16.13
C LYS A 88 -7.83 -13.81 16.93
N GLN A 89 -6.52 -14.01 16.86
CA GLN A 89 -5.81 -15.00 17.67
C GLN A 89 -5.75 -14.60 19.16
N ASN A 90 -5.78 -13.31 19.45
CA ASN A 90 -5.76 -12.77 20.82
C ASN A 90 -7.16 -12.56 21.43
N GLU A 91 -8.23 -12.51 20.64
CA GLU A 91 -9.62 -12.42 21.12
C GLU A 91 -10.15 -13.75 21.70
N GLU A 92 -9.67 -14.90 21.21
CA GLU A 92 -10.06 -16.23 21.74
C GLU A 92 -9.87 -16.37 23.27
N PRO A 93 -8.76 -15.92 23.89
CA PRO A 93 -8.61 -15.95 25.35
C PRO A 93 -9.41 -14.88 26.11
N GLU A 94 -9.63 -13.68 25.56
CA GLU A 94 -10.39 -12.61 26.26
C GLU A 94 -11.88 -12.98 26.43
N ILE A 95 -12.47 -13.71 25.48
CA ILE A 95 -13.87 -14.20 25.55
C ILE A 95 -14.04 -15.26 26.66
N GLU A 96 -13.03 -16.06 26.96
CA GLU A 96 -13.07 -17.03 28.06
C GLU A 96 -12.98 -16.36 29.43
N GLU A 97 -12.19 -15.29 29.55
CA GLU A 97 -12.08 -14.49 30.78
C GLU A 97 -13.38 -13.72 31.06
N GLU A 98 -13.99 -13.05 30.07
CA GLU A 98 -15.25 -12.33 30.24
C GLU A 98 -16.41 -13.27 30.64
N LYS A 99 -16.48 -14.48 30.06
CA LYS A 99 -17.45 -15.52 30.46
C LYS A 99 -17.23 -16.03 31.89
N SER A 100 -16.00 -15.97 32.40
CA SER A 100 -15.67 -16.36 33.76
C SER A 100 -16.02 -15.27 34.79
N GLU A 101 -15.92 -14.00 34.40
CA GLU A 101 -16.29 -12.83 35.20
C GLU A 101 -17.82 -12.65 35.27
N GLU A 102 -18.55 -12.88 34.17
CA GLU A 102 -20.03 -12.85 34.15
C GLU A 102 -20.65 -13.90 35.09
N LYS A 103 -20.06 -15.09 35.20
CA LYS A 103 -20.50 -16.14 36.14
C LYS A 103 -20.35 -15.75 37.60
N LYS A 104 -19.37 -14.91 37.95
CA LYS A 104 -19.16 -14.41 39.32
C LYS A 104 -20.08 -13.24 39.66
N PHE A 105 -20.56 -12.51 38.66
CA PHE A 105 -21.44 -11.35 38.84
C PHE A 105 -22.91 -11.75 39.04
N SER A 106 -23.32 -12.95 38.62
CA SER A 106 -24.71 -13.42 38.73
C SER A 106 -25.16 -13.89 40.13
N GLU A 107 -24.29 -13.84 41.15
CA GLU A 107 -24.55 -14.38 42.50
C GLU A 107 -24.87 -13.31 43.57
N MET A 108 -25.13 -12.05 43.20
CA MET A 108 -25.23 -10.92 44.16
C MET A 108 -26.64 -10.27 44.28
N THR A 109 -26.88 -9.50 45.36
CA THR A 109 -28.23 -9.19 45.95
C THR A 109 -28.69 -7.72 45.80
N GLU A 110 -29.99 -7.44 46.02
CA GLU A 110 -30.69 -6.23 45.57
C GLU A 110 -30.30 -4.85 46.18
N GLU A 111 -29.52 -4.76 47.26
CA GLU A 111 -29.07 -3.47 47.83
C GLU A 111 -28.02 -2.74 46.97
N GLU A 112 -27.41 -3.43 46.01
CA GLU A 112 -26.32 -2.96 45.14
C GLU A 112 -26.75 -1.94 44.06
N LYS A 113 -28.05 -1.71 43.90
CA LYS A 113 -28.64 -0.85 42.85
C LYS A 113 -28.26 0.65 42.97
N LYS A 114 -27.75 1.13 44.12
CA LYS A 114 -27.22 2.50 44.27
C LYS A 114 -25.70 2.60 44.03
N GLN A 115 -24.93 1.54 44.31
CA GLN A 115 -23.51 1.44 43.92
C GLN A 115 -23.37 1.31 42.40
N ALA A 116 -24.39 0.76 41.73
CA ALA A 116 -24.49 0.62 40.28
C ALA A 116 -24.29 1.91 39.45
N ILE A 117 -24.46 3.11 40.02
CA ILE A 117 -24.25 4.38 39.30
C ILE A 117 -22.76 4.76 39.26
N ASP A 118 -22.02 4.55 40.35
CA ASP A 118 -20.56 4.75 40.38
C ASP A 118 -19.82 3.60 39.68
N ASP A 119 -20.36 2.38 39.77
CA ASP A 119 -19.82 1.22 39.05
C ASP A 119 -20.05 1.31 37.54
N ASN A 120 -21.13 1.98 37.10
CA ASN A 120 -21.32 2.29 35.69
C ASN A 120 -20.25 3.28 35.19
N LYS A 121 -19.88 4.30 35.97
CA LYS A 121 -18.80 5.22 35.58
C LYS A 121 -17.45 4.51 35.50
N LYS A 122 -17.14 3.63 36.46
CA LYS A 122 -15.92 2.82 36.45
C LYS A 122 -15.88 1.85 35.27
N ARG A 123 -16.96 1.11 35.00
CA ARG A 123 -17.09 0.24 33.82
C ARG A 123 -16.94 0.99 32.51
N MET A 124 -17.47 2.21 32.42
CA MET A 124 -17.33 3.04 31.22
C MET A 124 -15.88 3.50 31.00
N GLU A 125 -15.16 3.87 32.06
CA GLU A 125 -13.74 4.23 31.96
C GLU A 125 -12.85 3.00 31.66
N GLU A 126 -13.14 1.85 32.27
CA GLU A 126 -12.47 0.57 32.01
C GLU A 126 -12.67 0.13 30.54
N ARG A 127 -13.89 0.24 30.01
CA ARG A 127 -14.16 -0.02 28.58
C ARG A 127 -13.38 0.93 27.69
N ARG A 128 -13.31 2.21 28.05
CA ARG A 128 -12.55 3.21 27.30
C ARG A 128 -11.06 2.92 27.31
N GLN A 129 -10.52 2.49 28.45
CA GLN A 129 -9.11 2.09 28.60
C GLN A 129 -8.80 0.82 27.81
N LYS A 130 -9.64 -0.22 27.91
CA LYS A 130 -9.53 -1.44 27.09
C LYS A 130 -9.55 -1.12 25.60
N GLN A 131 -10.42 -0.20 25.16
CA GLN A 131 -10.49 0.21 23.76
C GLN A 131 -9.25 0.98 23.29
N ILE A 132 -8.65 1.82 24.15
CA ILE A 132 -7.39 2.51 23.86
C ILE A 132 -6.23 1.50 23.79
N GLU A 133 -6.17 0.55 24.72
CA GLU A 133 -5.12 -0.48 24.74
C GLU A 133 -5.21 -1.37 23.49
N ARG A 134 -6.42 -1.76 23.09
CA ARG A 134 -6.64 -2.49 21.84
C ARG A 134 -6.14 -1.72 20.61
N LEU A 135 -6.45 -0.43 20.52
CA LEU A 135 -5.95 0.42 19.42
C LEU A 135 -4.41 0.52 19.42
N GLN A 136 -3.78 0.61 20.59
CA GLN A 136 -2.31 0.62 20.69
C GLN A 136 -1.69 -0.70 20.26
N ARG A 137 -2.30 -1.84 20.64
CA ARG A 137 -1.88 -3.18 20.20
C ARG A 137 -2.03 -3.32 18.67
N PHE A 138 -3.15 -2.87 18.10
CA PHE A 138 -3.37 -2.87 16.66
C PHE A 138 -2.30 -2.05 15.92
N GLU A 139 -1.98 -0.85 16.41
CA GLU A 139 -0.93 -0.02 15.82
C GLU A 139 0.45 -0.69 15.89
N LYS A 140 0.73 -1.44 16.96
CA LYS A 140 1.97 -2.22 17.09
C LYS A 140 2.03 -3.35 16.05
N HIS A 141 0.94 -4.12 15.89
CA HIS A 141 0.89 -5.18 14.88
C HIS A 141 0.99 -4.65 13.44
N MET A 142 0.44 -3.47 13.16
CA MET A 142 0.62 -2.78 11.87
C MET A 142 2.10 -2.45 11.59
N LYS A 143 2.90 -2.14 12.62
CA LYS A 143 4.34 -1.87 12.48
C LYS A 143 5.18 -3.14 12.34
N GLU A 144 4.71 -4.24 12.93
CA GLU A 144 5.35 -5.57 12.85
C GLU A 144 5.05 -6.29 11.53
N ALA A 145 4.07 -5.81 10.77
CA ALA A 145 3.67 -6.41 9.50
C ALA A 145 4.83 -6.48 8.49
N PRO A 146 4.90 -7.56 7.67
CA PRO A 146 5.97 -7.74 6.71
C PRO A 146 5.96 -6.64 5.65
N GLN A 147 7.07 -5.92 5.54
CA GLN A 147 7.26 -4.88 4.53
C GLN A 147 7.74 -5.50 3.22
N PHE A 148 6.95 -5.34 2.16
CA PHE A 148 7.30 -5.82 0.82
C PHE A 148 8.04 -4.72 0.07
N SER A 149 9.31 -4.98 -0.27
CA SER A 149 10.07 -4.12 -1.18
C SER A 149 9.95 -4.65 -2.59
N TYR A 150 9.34 -3.86 -3.47
CA TYR A 150 9.25 -4.18 -4.89
C TYR A 150 10.33 -3.42 -5.65
N ASN A 151 11.26 -4.15 -6.29
CA ASN A 151 12.15 -3.53 -7.24
C ASN A 151 11.36 -3.18 -8.52
N LEU A 152 10.97 -1.92 -8.63
CA LEU A 152 10.26 -1.39 -9.80
C LEU A 152 11.17 -1.25 -11.03
N ASN A 153 12.50 -1.37 -10.86
CA ASN A 153 13.45 -1.37 -11.97
C ASN A 153 13.47 -2.74 -12.65
N LEU A 154 12.65 -2.88 -13.70
CA LEU A 154 12.69 -4.02 -14.62
C LEU A 154 14.03 -4.15 -15.40
N PHE A 155 14.94 -3.18 -15.27
CA PHE A 155 16.21 -3.12 -16.01
C PHE A 155 17.40 -3.73 -15.27
N THR A 156 17.26 -4.04 -13.98
CA THR A 156 18.27 -4.77 -13.25
C THR A 156 17.80 -6.21 -13.12
N ASN A 157 18.44 -7.12 -13.85
CA ASN A 157 18.40 -8.54 -13.48
C ASN A 157 18.81 -8.60 -12.01
N ALA A 158 17.86 -8.95 -11.14
CA ALA A 158 18.18 -9.28 -9.76
C ALA A 158 19.22 -10.41 -9.81
N LYS A 159 20.43 -10.12 -9.33
CA LYS A 159 21.38 -11.16 -8.95
C LYS A 159 21.01 -11.66 -7.56
#